data_AF-A0A8H1LR37-F1
#
_entry.id   AF-A0A8H1LR37-F1
#
_cell.length_a   1.000
_cell.length_b   1.000
_cell.length_c   1.000
_cell.angle_alpha   90.00
_cell.angle_beta   90.00
_cell.angle_gamma   90.00
#
_symmetry.space_group_name_H-M   'P 1'
#
loop_
_entity.id
_entity.type
_entity.pdbx_description
1 polymer ?
#
loop_
_entity_poly.entity_id
_entity_poly.type
_entity_poly.pdbx_seq_one_letter_code
_entity_poly.pdbx_strand_id
1 'polypeptide(L)'
;ESGRPQVDAAQRLVLAPEIAGSVFVQNAERHTHGVGTPDLGLAAWRSAVIVNTLTGKEFYPLPERTAFTTFGLGARDRDDRDTASRPAEERR
;
A
#
# COMPACT_ATOMS: atom_id res chain seq x y z
N GLU A 1 -5.72 4.55 20.77
CA GLU A 1 -5.67 4.43 19.29
C GLU A 1 -6.97 5.00 18.71
N SER A 2 -6.90 6.00 17.83
CA SER A 2 -8.03 6.93 17.55
C SER A 2 -9.21 6.36 16.73
N GLY A 3 -9.48 5.05 16.74
CA GLY A 3 -10.64 4.46 16.06
C GLY A 3 -10.67 4.65 14.54
N ARG A 4 -9.51 4.85 13.90
CA ARG A 4 -9.44 5.08 12.45
C ARG A 4 -9.63 3.77 11.69
N PRO A 5 -10.44 3.76 10.60
CA PRO A 5 -10.60 2.58 9.77
C PRO A 5 -9.26 2.12 9.18
N GLN A 6 -9.02 0.82 9.15
CA GLN A 6 -7.88 0.24 8.45
C GLN A 6 -8.21 0.13 6.96
N VAL A 7 -7.32 0.64 6.11
CA VAL A 7 -7.49 0.63 4.64
C VAL A 7 -6.29 -0.07 4.03
N ASP A 8 -6.55 -1.14 3.26
CA ASP A 8 -5.52 -1.90 2.57
C ASP A 8 -5.00 -1.16 1.31
N ALA A 9 -3.95 -1.70 0.70
CA ALA A 9 -3.30 -1.10 -0.47
C ALA A 9 -4.23 -0.98 -1.69
N ALA A 10 -5.29 -1.80 -1.76
CA ALA A 10 -6.28 -1.77 -2.83
C ALA A 10 -7.43 -0.77 -2.56
N GLN A 11 -7.25 0.13 -1.60
CA GLN A 11 -8.23 1.15 -1.20
C GLN A 11 -9.48 0.55 -0.53
N ARG A 12 -9.38 -0.67 0.01
CA ARG A 12 -10.50 -1.36 0.65
C ARG A 12 -10.40 -1.31 2.16
N LEU A 13 -11.54 -1.14 2.84
CA LEU A 13 -11.62 -1.29 4.28
C LEU A 13 -11.28 -2.72 4.69
N VAL A 14 -10.44 -2.87 5.70
CA VAL A 14 -10.26 -4.17 6.37
C VAL A 14 -11.51 -4.42 7.21
N LEU A 15 -12.32 -5.38 6.77
CA LEU A 15 -13.58 -5.76 7.41
C LEU A 15 -13.41 -7.04 8.21
N ALA A 16 -14.31 -7.26 9.17
CA ALA A 16 -14.38 -8.54 9.88
C ALA A 16 -14.66 -9.68 8.88
N PRO A 17 -14.12 -10.90 9.09
CA PRO A 17 -14.29 -12.03 8.17
C PRO A 17 -15.75 -12.40 7.89
N GLU A 18 -16.63 -12.13 8.85
CA GLU A 18 -18.07 -12.39 8.77
C GLU A 18 -18.80 -11.51 7.74
N ILE A 19 -18.20 -10.37 7.37
CA ILE A 19 -18.80 -9.40 6.45
C ILE A 19 -18.47 -9.81 5.02
N ALA A 20 -19.49 -10.28 4.30
CA ALA A 20 -19.38 -10.55 2.87
C ALA A 20 -19.26 -9.25 2.06
N GLY A 21 -18.43 -9.28 1.02
CA GLY A 21 -18.26 -8.17 0.07
C GLY A 21 -17.01 -7.33 0.32
N SER A 22 -16.99 -6.12 -0.22
CA SER A 22 -15.86 -5.20 -0.13
C SER A 22 -16.36 -3.76 -0.14
N VAL A 23 -15.79 -2.93 0.73
CA VAL A 23 -16.08 -1.49 0.80
C VAL A 23 -14.81 -0.75 0.43
N PHE A 24 -14.88 0.03 -0.64
CA PHE A 24 -13.78 0.88 -1.09
C PHE A 24 -13.97 2.31 -0.59
N VAL A 25 -12.88 3.00 -0.32
CA VAL A 25 -12.89 4.39 0.15
C VAL A 25 -12.05 5.28 -0.74
N GLN A 26 -12.40 6.56 -0.76
CA GLN A 26 -11.66 7.62 -1.46
C GLN A 26 -11.54 8.79 -0.48
N ASN A 27 -10.34 9.37 -0.38
CA ASN A 27 -10.03 10.51 0.47
C ASN A 27 -10.15 10.27 2.00
N ALA A 28 -10.34 9.02 2.44
CA ALA A 28 -10.50 8.64 3.85
C ALA A 28 -9.27 7.94 4.44
N GLU A 29 -8.25 7.72 3.60
CA GLU A 29 -7.13 6.82 3.86
C GLU A 29 -5.79 7.55 4.08
N ARG A 30 -5.82 8.84 4.41
CA ARG A 30 -4.61 9.67 4.59
C ARG A 30 -3.64 9.09 5.63
N HIS A 31 -4.15 8.45 6.67
CA HIS A 31 -3.34 7.85 7.73
C HIS A 31 -2.65 6.54 7.32
N THR A 32 -3.02 5.94 6.19
CA THR A 32 -2.39 4.73 5.64
C THR A 32 -1.68 4.97 4.30
N HIS A 33 -2.16 5.91 3.49
CA HIS A 33 -1.64 6.21 2.14
C HIS A 33 -0.96 7.58 2.03
N GLY A 34 -0.91 8.31 3.15
CA GLY A 34 -0.12 9.52 3.27
C GLY A 34 -0.76 10.76 2.62
N VAL A 35 0.09 11.76 2.38
CA VAL A 35 -0.33 13.11 2.00
C VAL A 35 -0.96 13.22 0.61
N GLY A 36 -0.75 12.22 -0.26
CA GLY A 36 -1.31 12.18 -1.62
C GLY A 36 -2.79 11.78 -1.68
N THR A 37 -3.38 11.31 -0.58
CA THR A 37 -4.79 10.89 -0.51
C THR A 37 -5.80 11.93 -1.07
N PRO A 38 -5.79 13.21 -0.65
CA PRO A 38 -6.75 14.19 -1.18
C PRO A 38 -6.35 14.76 -2.55
N ASP A 39 -5.25 14.31 -3.15
CA ASP A 39 -4.77 14.84 -4.43
C ASP A 39 -5.68 14.39 -5.59
N LEU A 40 -6.16 15.35 -6.37
CA LEU A 40 -6.95 15.12 -7.57
C LEU A 40 -6.11 14.51 -8.71
N GLY A 41 -4.81 14.83 -8.79
CA GLY A 41 -3.89 14.23 -9.76
C GLY A 41 -3.75 12.72 -9.59
N LEU A 42 -3.96 12.21 -8.37
CA LEU A 42 -3.94 10.79 -8.05
C LEU A 42 -5.32 10.13 -8.06
N ALA A 43 -6.41 10.87 -8.29
CA ALA A 43 -7.76 10.33 -8.26
C ALA A 43 -8.00 9.30 -9.38
N ALA A 44 -7.46 9.54 -10.58
CA ALA A 44 -7.53 8.60 -11.69
C ALA A 44 -6.79 7.29 -11.39
N TRP A 45 -5.58 7.38 -10.83
CA TRP A 45 -4.80 6.22 -10.39
C TRP A 45 -5.54 5.41 -9.32
N ARG A 46 -6.09 6.07 -8.29
CA ARG A 46 -6.88 5.39 -7.24
C ARG A 46 -8.12 4.71 -7.82
N SER A 47 -8.82 5.36 -8.74
CA SER A 47 -10.00 4.80 -9.40
C SER A 47 -9.66 3.57 -10.24
N ALA A 48 -8.54 3.60 -10.96
CA ALA A 48 -8.02 2.46 -11.72
C ALA A 48 -7.68 1.27 -10.80
N VAL A 49 -7.01 1.50 -9.65
CA VAL A 49 -6.76 0.45 -8.64
C VAL A 49 -8.05 -0.19 -8.17
N ILE A 50 -9.08 0.61 -7.85
CA ILE A 50 -10.37 0.11 -7.37
C ILE A 50 -11.07 -0.72 -8.45
N VAL A 51 -11.18 -0.21 -9.69
CA VAL A 51 -11.86 -0.93 -10.77
C VAL A 51 -11.16 -2.25 -11.10
N ASN A 52 -9.82 -2.23 -11.15
CA ASN A 52 -9.07 -3.44 -11.44
C ASN A 52 -9.23 -4.49 -10.34
N THR A 53 -9.22 -4.06 -9.07
CA THR A 53 -9.41 -4.93 -7.91
C THR A 53 -10.84 -5.49 -7.86
N LEU A 54 -11.85 -4.64 -8.05
CA LEU A 54 -13.27 -5.01 -8.00
C LEU A 54 -13.62 -6.04 -9.08
N THR A 55 -13.01 -5.93 -10.26
CA THR A 55 -13.31 -6.79 -11.41
C THR A 55 -12.38 -8.00 -11.53
N GLY A 56 -11.25 -8.02 -10.81
CA GLY A 56 -10.20 -9.02 -10.96
C GLY A 56 -9.51 -8.98 -12.34
N LYS A 57 -9.61 -7.87 -13.06
CA LYS A 57 -9.07 -7.69 -14.42
C LYS A 57 -8.35 -6.35 -14.52
N GLU A 58 -7.28 -6.30 -15.28
CA GLU A 58 -6.59 -5.05 -15.58
C GLU A 58 -7.30 -4.31 -16.73
N PHE A 59 -8.35 -3.55 -16.40
CA PHE A 59 -9.02 -2.67 -17.37
C PHE A 59 -8.23 -1.39 -17.61
N TYR A 60 -7.58 -0.89 -16.57
CA TYR A 60 -6.75 0.30 -16.62
C TYR A 60 -5.32 -0.07 -16.23
N PRO A 61 -4.36 -0.07 -17.17
CA PRO A 61 -2.97 -0.39 -16.84
C PRO A 61 -2.41 0.65 -15.87
N LEU A 62 -1.69 0.18 -14.85
CA LEU A 62 -1.06 1.03 -13.84
C LEU A 62 0.46 1.05 -14.08
N PRO A 63 1.11 2.23 -14.06
CA PRO A 63 2.55 2.32 -14.26
C PRO A 63 3.29 1.70 -13.06
N GLU A 64 4.26 0.82 -13.34
CA GLU A 64 5.11 0.22 -12.29
C GLU A 64 6.06 1.25 -11.65
N ARG A 65 6.52 2.24 -12.42
CA ARG A 65 7.43 3.29 -11.95
C ARG A 65 7.14 4.62 -12.63
N THR A 66 6.98 5.67 -11.82
CA THR A 66 6.75 7.05 -12.29
C THR A 66 7.80 8.03 -11.77
N ALA A 67 8.54 7.68 -10.72
CA ALA A 67 9.54 8.55 -10.11
C ALA A 67 10.98 8.23 -10.59
N PHE A 68 11.77 9.28 -10.81
CA PHE A 68 13.22 9.15 -10.99
C PHE A 68 13.90 8.70 -9.69
N THR A 69 13.47 9.25 -8.55
CA THR A 69 13.97 8.90 -7.21
C THR A 69 13.50 7.51 -6.78
N THR A 70 14.42 6.73 -6.22
CA THR A 70 14.10 5.47 -5.56
C THR A 70 13.89 5.73 -4.07
N PHE A 71 12.74 5.32 -3.53
CA PHE A 71 12.42 5.42 -2.10
C PHE A 71 12.48 4.04 -1.44
N GLY A 72 12.65 4.02 -0.12
CA GLY A 72 12.83 2.78 0.65
C GLY A 72 14.29 2.34 0.71
N LEU A 73 14.53 1.26 1.44
CA LEU A 73 15.87 0.70 1.61
C LEU A 73 16.30 -0.09 0.37
N GLY A 74 17.56 0.06 -0.02
CA GLY A 74 18.15 -0.75 -1.07
C GLY A 74 18.19 -2.24 -0.67
N ALA A 75 18.30 -3.14 -1.66
CA ALA A 75 18.47 -4.56 -1.39
C ALA A 75 19.70 -4.85 -0.50
N ARG A 76 20.79 -4.08 -0.69
CA ARG A 76 22.00 -4.14 0.15
C ARG A 76 21.74 -3.67 1.58
N ASP A 77 21.01 -2.56 1.74
CA ASP A 77 20.68 -2.02 3.07
C ASP A 77 19.73 -2.92 3.88
N ARG A 78 18.89 -3.73 3.20
CA ARG A 78 18.04 -4.74 3.85
C ARG A 78 18.87 -5.91 4.38
N ASP A 79 19.77 -6.44 3.55
CA ASP A 79 20.61 -7.58 3.90
C ASP A 79 21.59 -7.24 5.04
N ASP A 80 22.16 -6.04 5.03
CA ASP A 80 23.04 -5.55 6.10
C ASP A 80 22.29 -5.39 7.43
N ARG A 81 21.02 -4.99 7.43
CA ARG A 81 20.20 -4.90 8.66
C ARG A 81 19.72 -6.26 9.17
N ASP A 82 19.33 -7.17 8.29
CA ASP A 82 18.96 -8.53 8.69
C ASP A 82 20.18 -9.25 9.26
N THR A 83 21.34 -9.10 8.60
CA THR A 83 22.62 -9.58 9.13
C THR A 83 22.93 -8.93 10.46
N ALA A 84 22.82 -7.59 10.60
CA ALA A 84 23.05 -6.85 11.85
C ALA A 84 22.05 -7.19 12.98
N SER A 85 20.90 -7.77 12.68
CA SER A 85 19.88 -8.16 13.68
C SER A 85 20.02 -9.59 14.20
N ARG A 86 20.90 -10.42 13.61
CA ARG A 86 21.17 -11.79 14.08
C ARG A 86 21.95 -11.80 15.40
N PRO A 87 21.60 -12.65 16.38
CA PRO A 87 22.35 -12.77 17.63
C PRO A 87 23.81 -13.14 17.35
N ALA A 88 24.74 -12.65 18.17
CA ALA A 88 26.18 -12.73 17.95
C ALA A 88 26.74 -14.17 17.79
N GLU A 89 25.98 -15.17 18.21
CA GLU A 89 26.32 -16.60 18.12
C GLU A 89 26.26 -17.16 16.68
N GLU A 90 25.54 -16.48 15.78
CA GLU A 90 25.30 -16.93 14.41
C GLU A 90 26.19 -16.23 13.36
N ARG A 91 27.10 -15.37 13.81
CA ARG A 91 28.09 -14.64 12.99
C ARG A 91 29.46 -15.33 13.05
N ARG A 92 29.55 -16.61 12.72
CA ARG A 92 30.82 -17.34 12.64
C ARG A 92 30.93 -18.12 11.35
#